data_AF-A0AAW2K1W2-F1
#
_entry.id   AF-A0AAW2K1W2-F1
#
_cell.length_a   1.000
_cell.length_b   1.000
_cell.length_c   1.000
_cell.angle_alpha   90.00
_cell.angle_beta   90.00
_cell.angle_gamma   90.00
#
_symmetry.space_group_name_H-M   'P 1'
#
loop_
_entity.id
_entity.type
_entity.pdbx_description
1 polymer ?
#
loop_
_entity_poly.entity_id
_entity_poly.type
_entity_poly.pdbx_seq_one_letter_code
_entity_poly.pdbx_strand_id
1 'polypeptide(L)'
;MKGAVEIHRLGQLSNIECWELMKRVAFYGRSNGDYEELQEIGREIANKCKGLPLAAKVLGSLLRFKDTKEEWESVLDSEIWQLEEAEVEIFPHLFLSYNELSPALKRCFSYCAVFPKDWRIDVNKLIKMWMALGYLTSNGSTDDLELKGKEYFNNLRMRSFFQDVEEYGDRVYCKMHDIVHDFAKFLRKTITHNFNARVEARTNSSFQAYDL
;
A
#
# COMPACT_ATOMS: atom_id res chain seq x y z
N MET A 1 2.61 -39.74 -21.03
CA MET A 1 1.46 -38.84 -21.29
C MET A 1 1.92 -37.40 -21.09
N LYS A 2 1.94 -36.57 -22.14
CA LYS A 2 2.16 -35.11 -22.00
C LYS A 2 0.77 -34.50 -21.79
N GLY A 3 0.47 -34.06 -20.57
CA GLY A 3 -0.76 -33.31 -20.31
C GLY A 3 -0.67 -31.95 -21.00
N ALA A 4 -1.60 -31.65 -21.90
CA ALA A 4 -1.76 -30.31 -22.42
C ALA A 4 -2.36 -29.45 -21.30
N VAL A 5 -1.59 -28.48 -20.81
CA VAL A 5 -2.09 -27.46 -19.89
C VAL A 5 -2.74 -26.38 -20.76
N GLU A 6 -4.06 -26.28 -20.70
CA GLU A 6 -4.80 -25.21 -21.36
C GLU A 6 -4.65 -23.92 -20.54
N ILE A 7 -3.94 -22.94 -21.10
CA ILE A 7 -3.71 -21.66 -20.44
C ILE A 7 -4.86 -20.72 -20.80
N HIS A 8 -5.74 -20.44 -19.84
CA HIS A 8 -6.79 -19.43 -20.01
C HIS A 8 -6.24 -18.04 -19.65
N ARG A 9 -6.19 -17.14 -20.65
CA ARG A 9 -5.79 -15.75 -20.42
C ARG A 9 -7.00 -14.96 -19.91
N LEU A 10 -6.95 -14.53 -18.66
CA LEU A 10 -7.94 -13.62 -18.10
C LEU A 10 -7.83 -12.26 -18.80
N GLY A 11 -8.97 -11.68 -19.19
CA GLY A 11 -9.06 -10.35 -19.76
C GLY A 11 -8.89 -9.24 -18.72
N GLN A 12 -8.77 -8.00 -19.20
CA GLN A 12 -8.82 -6.80 -18.37
C GLN A 12 -10.27 -6.41 -18.08
N LEU A 13 -10.49 -5.74 -16.95
CA LEU A 13 -11.78 -5.13 -16.65
C LEU A 13 -12.02 -3.91 -17.54
N SER A 14 -13.26 -3.68 -17.92
CA SER A 14 -13.69 -2.38 -18.45
C SER A 14 -13.61 -1.29 -17.37
N ASN A 15 -13.59 -0.02 -17.78
CA ASN A 15 -13.60 1.10 -16.83
C ASN A 15 -14.85 1.09 -15.94
N ILE A 16 -15.99 0.61 -16.48
CA ILE A 16 -17.24 0.45 -15.73
C ILE A 16 -17.06 -0.62 -14.64
N GLU A 17 -16.46 -1.76 -14.96
CA GLU A 17 -16.20 -2.82 -13.97
C GLU A 17 -15.16 -2.40 -12.92
N CYS A 18 -14.12 -1.67 -13.33
CA CYS A 18 -13.17 -1.04 -12.39
C CYS A 18 -13.90 -0.11 -11.43
N TRP A 19 -14.79 0.73 -11.95
CA TRP A 19 -15.60 1.63 -11.14
C TRP A 19 -16.50 0.87 -10.16
N GLU A 20 -17.24 -0.14 -10.62
CA GLU A 20 -18.12 -0.93 -9.75
C GLU A 20 -17.35 -1.62 -8.63
N LEU A 21 -16.17 -2.19 -8.93
CA LEU A 21 -15.29 -2.77 -7.91
C LEU A 21 -14.80 -1.70 -6.92
N MET A 22 -14.34 -0.55 -7.42
CA MET A 22 -13.83 0.54 -6.62
C MET A 22 -14.91 1.13 -5.70
N LYS A 23 -16.09 1.40 -6.25
CA LYS A 23 -17.27 1.94 -5.55
C LYS A 23 -17.68 1.06 -4.38
N ARG A 24 -17.71 -0.26 -4.57
CA ARG A 24 -18.05 -1.22 -3.50
C ARG A 24 -17.10 -1.10 -2.29
N VAL A 25 -15.82 -0.82 -2.54
CA VAL A 25 -14.82 -0.67 -1.48
C VAL A 25 -14.87 0.72 -0.86
N ALA A 26 -14.91 1.77 -1.69
CA ALA A 26 -14.87 3.17 -1.25
C ALA A 26 -16.05 3.56 -0.35
N PHE A 27 -17.25 3.11 -0.70
CA PHE A 27 -18.47 3.45 0.04
C PHE A 27 -18.88 2.41 1.10
N TYR A 28 -18.05 1.38 1.34
CA TYR A 28 -18.38 0.35 2.32
C TYR A 28 -18.59 0.95 3.73
N GLY A 29 -19.82 0.86 4.22
CA GLY A 29 -20.21 1.35 5.55
C GLY A 29 -20.62 2.82 5.62
N ARG A 30 -20.74 3.53 4.50
CA ARG A 30 -21.25 4.92 4.46
C ARG A 30 -22.79 4.95 4.32
N SER A 31 -23.44 5.95 4.91
CA SER A 31 -24.87 6.24 4.71
C SER A 31 -25.06 7.17 3.51
N ASN A 32 -26.22 7.10 2.83
CA ASN A 32 -26.51 7.56 1.46
C ASN A 32 -26.44 9.10 1.16
N GLY A 33 -25.76 9.92 1.97
CA GLY A 33 -25.86 11.39 1.94
C GLY A 33 -25.33 12.11 0.68
N ASP A 34 -24.08 11.87 0.26
CA ASP A 34 -23.40 12.69 -0.75
C ASP A 34 -22.80 11.85 -1.90
N TYR A 35 -23.66 11.10 -2.59
CA TYR A 35 -23.22 10.05 -3.51
C TYR A 35 -23.03 10.52 -4.95
N GLU A 36 -23.66 11.58 -5.42
CA GLU A 36 -23.68 11.82 -6.87
C GLU A 36 -22.37 12.41 -7.36
N GLU A 37 -21.91 13.51 -6.76
CA GLU A 37 -20.68 14.21 -7.13
C GLU A 37 -19.41 13.36 -6.92
N LEU A 38 -19.32 12.65 -5.78
CA LEU A 38 -18.21 11.73 -5.52
C LEU A 38 -18.18 10.56 -6.52
N GLN A 39 -19.34 10.12 -7.04
CA GLN A 39 -19.38 9.05 -8.03
C GLN A 39 -18.91 9.51 -9.41
N GLU A 40 -19.08 10.77 -9.79
CA GLU A 40 -18.55 11.31 -11.03
C GLU A 40 -17.01 11.32 -11.01
N ILE A 41 -16.43 11.93 -9.98
CA ILE A 41 -14.97 11.93 -9.76
C ILE A 41 -14.44 10.49 -9.65
N GLY A 42 -15.18 9.62 -8.96
CA GLY A 42 -14.87 8.21 -8.84
C GLY A 42 -14.77 7.48 -10.18
N ARG A 43 -15.64 7.77 -11.15
CA ARG A 43 -15.55 7.17 -12.50
C ARG A 43 -14.32 7.67 -13.25
N GLU A 44 -13.92 8.92 -13.07
CA GLU A 44 -12.69 9.45 -13.66
C GLU A 44 -11.45 8.80 -13.07
N ILE A 45 -11.41 8.63 -11.75
CA ILE A 45 -10.36 7.88 -11.06
C ILE A 45 -10.35 6.41 -11.55
N ALA A 46 -11.51 5.79 -11.79
CA ALA A 46 -11.60 4.42 -12.29
C ALA A 46 -10.91 4.24 -13.65
N ASN A 47 -10.96 5.26 -14.52
CA ASN A 47 -10.26 5.25 -15.81
C ASN A 47 -8.74 5.14 -15.66
N LYS A 48 -8.17 5.57 -14.52
CA LYS A 48 -6.73 5.43 -14.21
C LYS A 48 -6.33 3.99 -13.93
N CYS A 49 -7.29 3.11 -13.57
CA CYS A 49 -7.02 1.69 -13.25
C CYS A 49 -6.56 0.85 -14.44
N LYS A 50 -6.82 1.29 -15.68
CA LYS A 50 -6.45 0.59 -16.92
C LYS A 50 -6.84 -0.90 -16.93
N GLY A 51 -8.01 -1.19 -16.36
CA GLY A 51 -8.56 -2.55 -16.30
C GLY A 51 -7.93 -3.48 -15.28
N LEU A 52 -7.02 -3.00 -14.42
CA LEU A 52 -6.37 -3.79 -13.37
C LEU A 52 -7.27 -3.92 -12.14
N PRO A 53 -7.72 -5.13 -11.74
CA PRO A 53 -8.60 -5.30 -10.57
C PRO A 53 -7.94 -4.83 -9.26
N LEU A 54 -6.64 -5.09 -9.11
CA LEU A 54 -5.90 -4.67 -7.92
C LEU A 54 -5.79 -3.14 -7.83
N ALA A 55 -5.65 -2.44 -8.96
CA ALA A 55 -5.62 -0.98 -8.98
C ALA A 55 -6.95 -0.39 -8.48
N ALA A 56 -8.08 -0.91 -8.99
CA ALA A 56 -9.41 -0.52 -8.55
C ALA A 56 -9.63 -0.78 -7.05
N LYS A 57 -9.15 -1.92 -6.54
CA LYS A 57 -9.24 -2.27 -5.12
C LYS A 57 -8.39 -1.33 -4.24
N VAL A 58 -7.16 -1.03 -4.66
CA VAL A 58 -6.26 -0.12 -3.93
C VAL A 58 -6.82 1.30 -3.89
N LEU A 59 -7.30 1.82 -5.02
CA LEU A 59 -7.91 3.15 -5.07
C LEU A 59 -9.23 3.21 -4.31
N GLY A 60 -10.07 2.19 -4.40
CA GLY A 60 -11.30 2.14 -3.61
C GLY A 60 -11.03 2.11 -2.11
N SER A 61 -10.01 1.35 -1.71
CA SER A 61 -9.50 1.33 -0.34
C SER A 61 -8.96 2.70 0.10
N LEU A 62 -8.27 3.43 -0.77
CA LEU A 62 -7.77 4.79 -0.49
C LEU A 62 -8.94 5.77 -0.30
N LEU A 63 -9.87 5.81 -1.25
CA LEU A 63 -11.02 6.72 -1.27
C LEU A 63 -11.97 6.48 -0.10
N ARG A 64 -11.97 5.28 0.49
CA ARG A 64 -12.70 5.00 1.73
C ARG A 64 -12.28 5.90 2.90
N PHE A 65 -11.05 6.42 2.89
CA PHE A 65 -10.52 7.34 3.89
C PHE A 65 -10.62 8.82 3.45
N LYS A 66 -11.44 9.13 2.45
CA LYS A 66 -11.62 10.47 1.87
C LYS A 66 -13.10 10.85 1.95
N ASP A 67 -13.44 11.86 2.73
CA ASP A 67 -14.81 12.22 3.06
C ASP A 67 -15.34 13.38 2.20
N THR A 68 -14.47 14.24 1.68
CA THR A 68 -14.89 15.40 0.89
C THR A 68 -14.61 15.27 -0.61
N LYS A 69 -15.27 16.12 -1.40
CA LYS A 69 -15.05 16.24 -2.84
C LYS A 69 -13.59 16.61 -3.16
N GLU A 70 -13.06 17.61 -2.47
CA GLU A 70 -11.71 18.13 -2.68
C GLU A 70 -10.66 17.05 -2.39
N GLU A 71 -10.93 16.20 -1.41
CA GLU A 71 -10.10 15.04 -1.10
C GLU A 71 -10.10 14.00 -2.22
N TRP A 72 -11.22 13.78 -2.91
CA TRP A 72 -11.29 12.91 -4.09
C TRP A 72 -10.61 13.54 -5.30
N GLU A 73 -10.85 14.82 -5.57
CA GLU A 73 -10.17 15.59 -6.62
C GLU A 73 -8.65 15.57 -6.44
N SER A 74 -8.16 15.68 -5.19
CA SER A 74 -6.72 15.58 -4.90
C SER A 74 -6.10 14.25 -5.32
N VAL A 75 -6.88 13.16 -5.29
CA VAL A 75 -6.43 11.84 -5.79
C VAL A 75 -6.46 11.82 -7.31
N LEU A 76 -7.49 12.37 -7.94
CA LEU A 76 -7.64 12.44 -9.39
C LEU A 76 -6.52 13.26 -10.05
N ASP A 77 -6.22 14.42 -9.47
CA ASP A 77 -5.30 15.43 -10.00
C ASP A 77 -3.85 15.27 -9.49
N SER A 78 -3.57 14.20 -8.75
CA SER A 78 -2.26 13.98 -8.17
C SER A 78 -1.14 13.92 -9.21
N GLU A 79 -0.05 14.64 -8.95
CA GLU A 79 1.17 14.59 -9.76
C GLU A 79 1.79 13.18 -9.84
N ILE A 80 1.42 12.28 -8.91
CA ILE A 80 1.85 10.87 -8.91
C ILE A 80 1.51 10.17 -10.23
N TRP A 81 0.43 10.59 -10.91
CA TRP A 81 0.05 10.04 -12.21
C TRP A 81 1.04 10.35 -13.33
N GLN A 82 1.90 11.35 -13.16
CA GLN A 82 2.90 11.80 -14.13
C GLN A 82 4.31 11.22 -13.85
N LEU A 83 4.48 10.42 -12.78
CA LEU A 83 5.78 9.87 -12.42
C LEU A 83 6.26 8.86 -13.48
N GLU A 84 7.21 9.27 -14.31
CA GLU A 84 7.89 8.42 -15.30
C GLU A 84 8.66 7.26 -14.64
N GLU A 85 9.04 7.43 -13.38
CA GLU A 85 9.80 6.47 -12.55
C GLU A 85 8.98 5.25 -12.13
N ALA A 86 7.66 5.25 -12.36
CA ALA A 86 6.83 4.09 -12.12
C ALA A 86 7.07 3.01 -13.18
N GLU A 87 8.16 2.23 -13.02
CA GLU A 87 8.53 1.10 -13.89
C GLU A 87 7.39 0.09 -14.09
N VAL A 88 6.42 0.06 -13.16
CA VAL A 88 5.28 -0.84 -13.17
C VAL A 88 3.99 -0.02 -13.15
N GLU A 89 3.09 -0.34 -14.08
CA GLU A 89 1.81 0.36 -14.32
C GLU A 89 0.94 0.57 -13.06
N ILE A 90 0.98 -0.34 -12.10
CA ILE A 90 0.19 -0.23 -10.87
C ILE A 90 0.87 0.60 -9.76
N PHE A 91 2.15 0.93 -9.88
CA PHE A 91 2.88 1.65 -8.82
C PHE A 91 2.27 3.02 -8.48
N PRO A 92 1.81 3.86 -9.42
CA PRO A 92 1.19 5.14 -9.06
C PRO A 92 0.00 4.98 -8.10
N HIS A 93 -0.81 3.94 -8.31
CA HIS A 93 -1.94 3.59 -7.45
C HIS A 93 -1.50 3.21 -6.03
N LEU A 94 -0.45 2.40 -5.94
CA LEU A 94 0.14 1.99 -4.67
C LEU A 94 0.81 3.16 -3.95
N PHE A 95 1.47 4.06 -4.69
CA PHE A 95 2.06 5.29 -4.17
C PHE A 95 1.03 6.20 -3.54
N LEU A 96 -0.11 6.41 -4.19
CA LEU A 96 -1.20 7.22 -3.64
C LEU A 96 -1.66 6.67 -2.28
N SER A 97 -1.93 5.36 -2.20
CA SER A 97 -2.32 4.72 -0.94
C SER A 97 -1.20 4.73 0.11
N TYR A 98 0.06 4.58 -0.32
CA TYR A 98 1.24 4.58 0.55
C TYR A 98 1.56 5.96 1.10
N ASN A 99 1.38 7.03 0.33
CA ASN A 99 1.73 8.38 0.74
C ASN A 99 0.90 8.88 1.92
N GLU A 100 -0.35 8.40 2.02
CA GLU A 100 -1.26 8.63 3.14
C GLU A 100 -0.88 7.89 4.44
N LEU A 101 0.09 6.97 4.39
CA LEU A 101 0.54 6.27 5.59
C LEU A 101 1.38 7.18 6.48
N SER A 102 1.20 7.04 7.80
CA SER A 102 2.10 7.65 8.77
C SER A 102 3.54 7.15 8.58
N PRO A 103 4.57 7.91 8.99
CA PRO A 103 5.96 7.47 8.86
C PRO A 103 6.24 6.10 9.52
N ALA A 104 5.58 5.80 10.64
CA ALA A 104 5.70 4.51 11.32
C ALA A 104 5.07 3.37 10.51
N LEU A 105 3.88 3.58 9.92
CA LEU A 105 3.23 2.63 9.03
C LEU A 105 4.05 2.38 7.75
N LYS A 106 4.67 3.43 7.18
CA LYS A 106 5.56 3.32 6.03
C LYS A 106 6.75 2.39 6.30
N ARG A 107 7.35 2.48 7.50
CA ARG A 107 8.42 1.56 7.95
C ARG A 107 7.91 0.12 8.10
N CYS A 108 6.76 -0.06 8.75
CA CYS A 108 6.13 -1.38 8.93
C CYS A 108 5.83 -2.05 7.58
N PHE A 109 5.25 -1.31 6.63
CA PHE A 109 4.99 -1.78 5.27
C PHE A 109 6.28 -2.15 4.53
N SER A 110 7.28 -1.26 4.52
CA SER A 110 8.55 -1.48 3.81
C SER A 110 9.31 -2.70 4.35
N TYR A 111 9.21 -2.98 5.65
CA TYR A 111 9.80 -4.19 6.24
C TYR A 111 9.21 -5.47 5.68
N CYS A 112 7.94 -5.47 5.26
CA CYS A 112 7.30 -6.68 4.74
C CYS A 112 7.98 -7.22 3.47
N ALA A 113 8.79 -6.41 2.78
CA ALA A 113 9.62 -6.82 1.65
C ALA A 113 10.71 -7.88 1.99
N VAL A 114 10.95 -8.17 3.28
CA VAL A 114 11.87 -9.23 3.71
C VAL A 114 11.27 -10.62 3.56
N PHE A 115 9.95 -10.76 3.57
CA PHE A 115 9.28 -12.03 3.36
C PHE A 115 9.33 -12.39 1.86
N PRO A 116 9.45 -13.68 1.51
CA PRO A 116 9.36 -14.10 0.11
C PRO A 116 8.00 -13.77 -0.52
N LYS A 117 7.96 -13.74 -1.86
CA LYS A 117 6.71 -13.70 -2.62
C LYS A 117 5.83 -14.91 -2.30
N ASP A 118 4.51 -14.72 -2.39
CA ASP A 118 3.48 -15.70 -2.01
C ASP A 118 3.58 -16.30 -0.59
N TRP A 119 4.42 -15.72 0.27
CA TRP A 119 4.65 -16.24 1.60
C TRP A 119 3.46 -15.99 2.52
N ARG A 120 3.06 -17.02 3.25
CA ARG A 120 2.04 -16.93 4.30
C ARG A 120 2.66 -16.36 5.56
N ILE A 121 2.34 -15.11 5.87
CA ILE A 121 2.88 -14.37 7.01
C ILE A 121 1.98 -14.58 8.23
N ASP A 122 2.58 -14.98 9.35
CA ASP A 122 1.93 -14.99 10.67
C ASP A 122 1.91 -13.54 11.21
N VAL A 123 0.71 -12.97 11.35
CA VAL A 123 0.50 -11.56 11.69
C VAL A 123 1.01 -11.25 13.10
N ASN A 124 0.84 -12.18 14.05
CA ASN A 124 1.32 -11.98 15.41
C ASN A 124 2.85 -11.94 15.45
N LYS A 125 3.53 -12.76 14.63
CA LYS A 125 4.99 -12.70 14.48
C LYS A 125 5.44 -11.42 13.78
N LEU A 126 4.73 -10.98 12.73
CA LEU A 126 5.03 -9.73 12.04
C LEU A 126 4.98 -8.53 12.99
N ILE A 127 3.93 -8.45 13.82
CA ILE A 127 3.78 -7.39 14.83
C ILE A 127 4.94 -7.41 15.83
N LYS A 128 5.32 -8.60 16.33
CA LYS A 128 6.49 -8.73 17.23
C LYS A 128 7.80 -8.29 16.58
N MET A 129 7.97 -8.50 15.27
CA MET A 129 9.13 -7.97 14.53
C MET A 129 9.09 -6.44 14.46
N TRP A 130 7.93 -5.83 14.18
CA TRP A 130 7.79 -4.37 14.21
C TRP A 130 8.08 -3.77 15.59
N MET A 131 7.67 -4.46 16.66
CA MET A 131 8.01 -4.08 18.04
C MET A 131 9.52 -4.14 18.28
N ALA A 132 10.16 -5.26 17.93
CA ALA A 132 11.61 -5.45 18.12
C ALA A 132 12.46 -4.45 17.33
N LEU A 133 11.97 -3.99 16.17
CA LEU A 133 12.62 -2.97 15.35
C LEU A 133 12.34 -1.53 15.83
N GLY A 134 11.53 -1.35 16.88
CA GLY A 134 11.17 -0.03 17.39
C GLY A 134 10.30 0.79 16.44
N TYR A 135 9.54 0.13 15.55
CA TYR A 135 8.67 0.85 14.61
C TYR A 135 7.34 1.27 15.24
N LEU A 136 6.97 0.61 16.34
CA LEU A 136 5.81 0.94 17.15
C LEU A 136 6.26 1.78 18.35
N THR A 137 5.55 2.88 18.61
CA THR A 137 5.79 3.74 19.78
C THR A 137 4.54 3.74 20.64
N SER A 138 4.70 3.43 21.93
CA SER A 138 3.68 3.67 22.95
C SER A 138 4.35 4.24 24.20
N ASN A 139 3.57 4.96 25.01
CA ASN A 139 4.00 5.43 26.34
C ASN A 139 3.68 4.40 27.43
N GLY A 140 3.37 3.17 27.05
CA GLY A 140 2.72 2.17 27.92
C GLY A 140 3.46 0.84 27.97
N SER A 141 2.68 -0.20 28.26
CA SER A 141 3.11 -1.59 28.41
C SER A 141 3.38 -2.29 27.07
N THR A 142 3.88 -3.53 27.14
CA THR A 142 4.03 -4.39 25.95
C THR A 142 2.68 -4.69 25.30
N ASP A 143 1.61 -4.84 26.08
CA ASP A 143 0.27 -5.11 25.56
C ASP A 143 -0.25 -3.93 24.71
N ASP A 144 0.09 -2.69 25.09
CA ASP A 144 -0.25 -1.49 24.31
C ASP A 144 0.45 -1.47 22.95
N LEU A 145 1.70 -1.96 22.88
CA LEU A 145 2.43 -2.09 21.61
C LEU A 145 1.82 -3.18 20.72
N GLU A 146 1.39 -4.30 21.29
CA GLU A 146 0.70 -5.34 20.52
C GLU A 146 -0.62 -4.84 19.95
N LEU A 147 -1.42 -4.11 20.75
CA LEU A 147 -2.66 -3.49 20.29
C LEU A 147 -2.38 -2.49 19.16
N LYS A 148 -1.36 -1.62 19.32
CA LYS A 148 -0.93 -0.69 18.28
C LYS A 148 -0.48 -1.40 17.00
N GLY A 149 0.22 -2.52 17.14
CA GLY A 149 0.62 -3.35 16.01
C GLY A 149 -0.57 -3.93 15.25
N LYS A 150 -1.61 -4.39 15.97
CA LYS A 150 -2.87 -4.85 15.38
C LYS A 150 -3.60 -3.73 14.65
N GLU A 151 -3.65 -2.52 15.21
CA GLU A 151 -4.20 -1.34 14.52
C GLU A 151 -3.44 -1.05 13.22
N TYR A 152 -2.11 -1.08 13.25
CA TYR A 152 -1.29 -0.83 12.07
C TYR A 152 -1.48 -1.89 10.99
N PHE A 153 -1.50 -3.16 11.38
CA PHE A 153 -1.82 -4.26 10.48
C PHE A 153 -3.20 -4.06 9.83
N ASN A 154 -4.22 -3.74 10.63
CA ASN A 154 -5.57 -3.48 10.13
C ASN A 154 -5.62 -2.29 9.17
N ASN A 155 -4.86 -1.22 9.43
CA ASN A 155 -4.76 -0.08 8.52
C ASN A 155 -4.18 -0.49 7.15
N LEU A 156 -3.06 -1.23 7.16
CA LEU A 156 -2.43 -1.74 5.93
C LEU A 156 -3.35 -2.71 5.17
N ARG A 157 -4.05 -3.58 5.91
CA ARG A 157 -5.06 -4.50 5.36
C ARG A 157 -6.21 -3.74 4.70
N MET A 158 -6.77 -2.74 5.36
CA MET A 158 -7.87 -1.92 4.81
C MET A 158 -7.46 -1.17 3.55
N ARG A 159 -6.17 -0.86 3.41
CA ARG A 159 -5.55 -0.25 2.22
C ARG A 159 -5.21 -1.26 1.12
N SER A 160 -5.64 -2.51 1.27
CA SER A 160 -5.40 -3.61 0.33
C SER A 160 -3.93 -3.98 0.11
N PHE A 161 -3.04 -3.63 1.04
CA PHE A 161 -1.64 -4.08 1.01
C PHE A 161 -1.46 -5.54 1.45
N PHE A 162 -2.43 -6.07 2.18
CA PHE A 162 -2.50 -7.49 2.53
C PHE A 162 -3.78 -8.12 1.98
N GLN A 163 -3.68 -9.39 1.61
CA GLN A 163 -4.77 -10.23 1.12
C GLN A 163 -4.78 -11.57 1.84
N ASP A 164 -5.79 -12.40 1.53
CA ASP A 164 -5.93 -13.78 2.03
C ASP A 164 -5.77 -13.85 3.55
N VAL A 165 -6.51 -12.98 4.24
CA VAL A 165 -6.48 -12.94 5.70
C VAL A 165 -7.30 -14.09 6.24
N GLU A 166 -6.64 -15.00 6.94
CA GLU A 166 -7.23 -16.23 7.48
C GLU A 166 -7.07 -16.26 9.00
N GLU A 167 -8.13 -16.62 9.72
CA GLU A 167 -8.15 -16.71 11.17
C GLU A 167 -8.35 -18.16 11.61
N TYR A 168 -7.42 -18.68 12.43
CA TYR A 168 -7.46 -20.03 12.99
C TYR A 168 -7.26 -19.94 14.51
N GLY A 169 -8.37 -19.84 15.24
CA GLY A 169 -8.32 -19.60 16.68
C GLY A 169 -7.73 -18.23 17.00
N ASP A 170 -6.60 -18.21 17.70
CA ASP A 170 -5.86 -17.00 18.08
C ASP A 170 -4.84 -16.54 17.02
N ARG A 171 -4.67 -17.31 15.94
CA ARG A 171 -3.69 -17.03 14.88
C ARG A 171 -4.35 -16.39 13.68
N VAL A 172 -3.74 -15.30 13.23
CA VAL A 172 -4.11 -14.61 12.00
C VAL A 172 -2.95 -14.74 11.01
N TYR A 173 -3.26 -15.15 9.78
CA TYR A 173 -2.30 -15.21 8.68
C TYR A 173 -2.73 -14.24 7.59
N CYS A 174 -1.76 -13.72 6.83
CA CYS A 174 -2.01 -12.95 5.63
C CYS A 174 -0.98 -13.25 4.55
N LYS A 175 -1.23 -12.74 3.35
CA LYS A 175 -0.25 -12.68 2.25
C LYS A 175 -0.13 -11.25 1.74
N MET A 176 1.01 -10.96 1.11
CA MET A 176 1.20 -9.76 0.31
C MET A 176 1.16 -10.16 -1.16
N HIS A 177 0.37 -9.47 -1.97
CA HIS A 177 0.36 -9.70 -3.41
C HIS A 177 1.75 -9.42 -4.00
N ASP A 178 2.20 -10.23 -4.96
CA ASP A 178 3.55 -10.14 -5.54
C ASP A 178 3.94 -8.73 -5.98
N ILE A 179 3.03 -8.03 -6.67
CA ILE A 179 3.25 -6.66 -7.11
C ILE A 179 3.32 -5.64 -5.97
N VAL A 180 2.58 -5.85 -4.87
CA VAL A 180 2.66 -5.01 -3.67
C VAL A 180 3.98 -5.25 -2.95
N HIS A 181 4.43 -6.49 -2.94
CA HIS A 181 5.74 -6.85 -2.41
C HIS A 181 6.87 -6.26 -3.28
N ASP A 182 6.73 -6.27 -4.61
CA ASP A 182 7.71 -5.62 -5.51
C ASP A 182 7.75 -4.11 -5.29
N PHE A 183 6.60 -3.49 -5.06
CA PHE A 183 6.51 -2.09 -4.65
C PHE A 183 7.22 -1.84 -3.31
N ALA A 184 7.02 -2.68 -2.29
CA ALA A 184 7.75 -2.57 -1.02
C ALA A 184 9.27 -2.73 -1.20
N LYS A 185 9.71 -3.63 -2.08
CA LYS A 185 11.13 -3.79 -2.45
C LYS A 185 11.69 -2.58 -3.17
N PHE A 186 10.93 -2.00 -4.10
CA PHE A 186 11.27 -0.77 -4.80
C PHE A 186 11.50 0.35 -3.78
N LEU A 187 10.53 0.61 -2.90
CA LEU A 187 10.64 1.64 -1.87
C LEU A 187 11.86 1.46 -0.98
N ARG A 188 12.14 0.22 -0.56
CA ARG A 188 13.32 -0.08 0.26
C ARG A 188 14.61 0.28 -0.48
N LYS A 189 14.75 -0.08 -1.76
CA LYS A 189 15.92 0.28 -2.57
C LYS A 189 16.05 1.80 -2.69
N THR A 190 14.98 2.50 -3.02
CA THR A 190 14.99 3.97 -3.20
C THR A 190 15.34 4.69 -1.89
N ILE A 191 14.78 4.26 -0.76
CA ILE A 191 15.12 4.80 0.56
C ILE A 191 16.60 4.53 0.90
N THR A 192 17.11 3.33 0.62
CA THR A 192 18.54 3.02 0.83
C THR A 192 19.44 3.86 -0.06
N HIS A 193 19.10 4.08 -1.34
CA HIS A 193 19.87 4.96 -2.22
C HIS A 193 19.86 6.41 -1.72
N ASN A 194 18.70 6.93 -1.32
CA ASN A 194 18.59 8.28 -0.75
C ASN A 194 19.34 8.43 0.59
N PHE A 195 19.39 7.38 1.41
CA PHE A 195 20.19 7.34 2.62
C PHE A 195 21.69 7.34 2.31
N ASN A 196 22.13 6.49 1.39
CA ASN A 196 23.53 6.41 0.96
C ASN A 196 24.00 7.73 0.35
N ALA A 197 23.21 8.34 -0.55
CA ALA A 197 23.51 9.65 -1.13
C ALA A 197 23.60 10.76 -0.07
N ARG A 198 22.76 10.72 0.98
CA ARG A 198 22.82 11.68 2.10
C ARG A 198 24.04 11.45 3.00
N VAL A 199 24.48 10.20 3.19
CA VAL A 199 25.70 9.88 3.93
C VAL A 199 26.92 10.33 3.14
N GLU A 200 26.98 10.04 1.84
CA GLU A 200 28.05 10.48 0.93
C GLU A 200 28.16 12.01 0.85
N ALA A 201 27.03 12.71 0.77
CA ALA A 201 27.01 14.17 0.81
C ALA A 201 27.56 14.72 2.14
N ARG A 202 27.22 14.10 3.27
CA ARG A 202 27.72 14.50 4.60
C ARG A 202 29.20 14.19 4.79
N THR A 203 29.70 13.05 4.30
CA THR A 203 31.12 12.72 4.34
C THR A 203 31.92 13.68 3.47
N ASN A 204 31.46 13.98 2.24
CA ASN A 204 32.15 14.92 1.35
C ASN A 204 32.15 16.36 1.89
N SER A 205 31.07 16.76 2.59
CA SER A 205 31.01 18.04 3.30
C SER A 205 32.02 18.12 4.47
N SER A 206 32.24 17.01 5.17
CA SER A 206 33.19 16.94 6.27
C SER A 206 34.65 16.95 5.81
N PHE A 207 34.98 16.43 4.62
CA PHE A 207 36.34 16.51 4.07
C PHE A 207 36.72 17.93 3.62
N GLN A 208 35.77 18.74 3.14
CA GLN A 208 36.03 20.14 2.79
C GLN A 208 36.21 21.08 4.00
N ALA A 209 35.89 20.63 5.22
CA ALA A 209 36.06 21.41 6.45
C ALA A 209 37.45 21.26 7.10
N TYR A 210 38.33 20.39 6.55
CA TYR A 210 39.69 20.17 7.07
C TYR A 210 40.80 20.60 6.10
N ASP A 211 40.47 21.20 4.96
CA ASP A 211 41.43 21.74 3.97
C ASP A 211 41.48 23.29 3.99
N LEU A 212 41.65 23.89 5.18
CA LEU A 212 42.01 25.31 5.36
C LEU A 212 43.19 25.46 6.32
#